data_AF-A0A958AYI5-F1
#
_entry.id   AF-A0A958AYI5-F1
#
_cell.length_a   1.000
_cell.length_b   1.000
_cell.length_c   1.000
_cell.angle_alpha   90.00
_cell.angle_beta   90.00
_cell.angle_gamma   90.00
#
_symmetry.space_group_name_H-M   'P 1'
#
loop_
_entity.id
_entity.type
_entity.pdbx_description
1 polymer ?
#
loop_
_entity_poly.entity_id
_entity_poly.type
_entity_poly.pdbx_seq_one_letter_code
_entity_poly.pdbx_strand_id
1 'polypeptide(L)'
;MAVQINGWERRLIALAHEALEGQIAAALQVINDDRVIKAAHAECRRLTREHSRTFFMASSLLPREKRRGARALYAFCRVCDDIVDEQIPGSDPVAALSRWRDQSH
;
A
#
# COMPACT_ATOMS: atom_id res chain seq x y z
N MET A 1 -26.80 11.96 -8.43
CA MET A 1 -25.48 12.49 -8.83
C MET A 1 -24.64 11.33 -9.35
N ALA A 2 -24.39 11.27 -10.65
CA ALA A 2 -23.50 10.26 -11.22
C ALA A 2 -22.05 10.72 -11.01
N VAL A 3 -21.26 9.94 -10.26
CA VAL A 3 -19.82 10.18 -10.15
C VAL A 3 -19.20 9.87 -11.52
N GLN A 4 -18.70 10.90 -12.20
CA GLN A 4 -17.95 10.75 -13.45
C GLN A 4 -16.57 10.16 -13.13
N ILE A 5 -16.43 8.85 -13.35
CA ILE A 5 -15.15 8.15 -13.19
C ILE A 5 -14.28 8.42 -14.43
N ASN A 6 -13.05 8.88 -14.24
CA ASN A 6 -12.14 9.23 -15.33
C ASN A 6 -11.47 7.99 -15.95
N GLY A 7 -10.85 8.13 -17.13
CA GLY A 7 -10.22 7.01 -17.85
C GLY A 7 -9.10 6.31 -17.08
N TRP A 8 -8.27 7.07 -16.36
CA TRP A 8 -7.20 6.53 -15.52
C TRP A 8 -7.75 5.81 -14.28
N GLU A 9 -8.85 6.29 -13.72
CA GLU A 9 -9.50 5.72 -12.54
C GLU A 9 -10.14 4.37 -12.87
N ARG A 10 -10.79 4.25 -14.04
CA ARG A 10 -11.23 2.95 -14.58
C ARG A 10 -10.08 1.98 -14.76
N ARG A 11 -8.92 2.45 -15.24
CA ARG A 11 -7.74 1.60 -15.45
C ARG A 11 -7.15 1.13 -14.13
N LEU A 12 -7.11 1.98 -13.10
CA LEU A 12 -6.70 1.58 -11.76
C LEU A 12 -7.67 0.57 -11.14
N ILE A 13 -8.98 0.77 -11.29
CA ILE A 13 -9.99 -0.17 -10.78
C ILE A 13 -9.85 -1.53 -11.50
N ALA A 14 -9.64 -1.53 -12.81
CA ALA A 14 -9.43 -2.75 -13.58
C ALA A 14 -8.16 -3.50 -13.12
N LEU A 15 -7.04 -2.78 -12.96
CA LEU A 15 -5.80 -3.37 -12.43
C LEU A 15 -5.97 -3.90 -10.99
N ALA A 16 -6.73 -3.20 -10.15
CA ALA A 16 -7.02 -3.65 -8.79
C ALA A 16 -7.87 -4.92 -8.77
N HIS A 17 -8.88 -5.02 -9.66
CA HIS A 17 -9.66 -6.24 -9.84
C HIS A 17 -8.83 -7.40 -10.39
N GLU A 18 -8.02 -7.17 -11.43
CA GLU A 18 -7.12 -8.18 -12.00
C GLU A 18 -6.12 -8.69 -10.95
N ALA A 19 -5.58 -7.79 -10.13
CA ALA A 19 -4.77 -8.15 -8.98
C ALA A 19 -5.55 -9.01 -7.97
N LEU A 20 -6.81 -8.66 -7.66
CA LEU A 20 -7.64 -9.41 -6.72
C LEU A 20 -8.04 -10.80 -7.23
N GLU A 21 -8.23 -10.97 -8.53
CA GLU A 21 -8.65 -12.22 -9.17
C GLU A 21 -7.47 -13.12 -9.61
N GLY A 22 -6.25 -12.55 -9.69
CA GLY A 22 -5.03 -13.25 -10.09
C GLY A 22 -4.38 -14.10 -8.99
N GLN A 23 -3.11 -14.47 -9.20
CA GLN A 23 -2.32 -15.30 -8.26
C GLN A 23 -2.19 -14.70 -6.84
N ILE A 24 -2.53 -13.42 -6.65
CA ILE A 24 -2.60 -12.78 -5.33
C ILE A 24 -3.72 -13.40 -4.50
N ALA A 25 -4.85 -13.81 -5.06
CA ALA A 25 -5.90 -14.51 -4.31
C ALA A 25 -5.39 -15.81 -3.67
N ALA A 26 -4.55 -16.55 -4.41
CA ALA A 26 -3.90 -17.76 -3.92
C ALA A 26 -2.79 -17.45 -2.90
N ALA A 27 -1.98 -16.41 -3.12
CA ALA A 27 -0.99 -15.96 -2.15
C ALA A 27 -1.63 -15.43 -0.84
N LEU A 28 -2.78 -14.76 -0.91
CA LEU A 28 -3.56 -14.31 0.25
C LEU A 28 -4.05 -15.50 1.10
N GLN A 29 -4.25 -16.69 0.51
CA GLN A 29 -4.54 -17.91 1.27
C GLN A 29 -3.32 -18.43 2.05
N VAL A 30 -2.10 -18.16 1.58
CA VAL A 30 -0.84 -18.56 2.25
C VAL A 30 -0.51 -17.64 3.43
N ILE A 31 -0.89 -16.35 3.37
CA ILE A 31 -0.65 -15.35 4.44
C ILE A 31 -1.77 -15.37 5.50
N ASN A 32 -2.53 -16.45 5.66
CA ASN A 32 -3.68 -16.49 6.59
C ASN A 32 -3.30 -16.63 8.08
N ASP A 33 -2.02 -16.41 8.45
CA ASP A 33 -1.64 -16.31 9.86
C ASP A 33 -2.12 -14.98 10.45
N ASP A 34 -3.17 -15.10 11.25
CA ASP A 34 -3.84 -14.04 12.00
C ASP A 34 -2.87 -13.18 12.84
N ARG A 35 -1.77 -13.75 13.34
CA ARG A 35 -0.74 -13.02 14.10
C ARG A 35 0.11 -12.16 13.17
N VAL A 36 0.52 -12.71 12.04
CA VAL A 36 1.30 -11.99 11.01
C VAL A 36 0.49 -10.83 10.45
N ILE A 37 -0.78 -11.05 10.12
CA ILE A 37 -1.67 -9.99 9.62
C ILE A 37 -1.87 -8.88 10.67
N LYS A 38 -2.04 -9.24 11.96
CA LYS A 38 -2.17 -8.26 13.03
C LYS A 38 -0.89 -7.44 13.22
N ALA A 39 0.27 -8.09 13.17
CA ALA A 39 1.57 -7.42 13.26
C ALA A 39 1.80 -6.46 12.08
N ALA A 40 1.51 -6.90 10.85
CA ALA A 40 1.61 -6.07 9.64
C ALA A 40 0.71 -4.81 9.73
N HIS A 41 -0.54 -4.98 10.18
CA HIS A 41 -1.43 -3.83 10.40
C HIS A 41 -0.96 -2.88 11.51
N ALA A 42 -0.32 -3.42 12.57
CA ALA A 42 0.24 -2.60 13.63
C ALA A 42 1.42 -1.77 13.11
N GLU A 43 2.26 -2.34 12.26
CA GLU A 43 3.40 -1.66 11.64
C GLU A 43 2.94 -0.57 10.66
N CYS A 44 1.98 -0.89 9.78
CA CYS A 44 1.39 0.12 8.88
C CYS A 44 0.78 1.29 9.66
N ARG A 45 0.16 1.01 10.80
CA ARG A 45 -0.37 2.03 11.72
C ARG A 45 0.74 2.88 12.33
N ARG A 46 1.88 2.29 12.68
CA ARG A 46 3.06 2.98 13.24
C ARG A 46 3.66 3.93 12.21
N LEU A 47 3.99 3.42 11.02
CA LEU A 47 4.52 4.21 9.90
C LEU A 47 3.59 5.37 9.54
N THR A 48 2.29 5.11 9.40
CA THR A 48 1.34 6.19 9.07
C THR A 48 1.32 7.29 10.14
N ARG A 49 1.38 6.91 11.42
CA ARG A 49 1.38 7.87 12.53
C ARG A 49 2.65 8.71 12.56
N GLU A 50 3.78 8.10 12.25
CA GLU A 50 5.10 8.73 12.24
C GLU A 50 5.25 9.71 11.08
N HIS A 51 4.84 9.33 9.87
CA HIS A 51 5.08 10.13 8.66
C HIS A 51 3.93 11.08 8.28
N SER A 52 2.70 10.89 8.77
CA SER A 52 1.62 11.85 8.53
C SER A 52 0.56 11.89 9.63
N ARG A 53 0.66 12.93 10.47
CA ARG A 53 -0.32 13.19 11.53
C ARG A 53 -1.71 13.50 10.99
N THR A 54 -1.81 14.28 9.91
CA THR A 54 -3.10 14.66 9.30
C THR A 54 -3.81 13.47 8.67
N PHE A 55 -3.09 12.64 7.90
CA PHE A 55 -3.66 11.43 7.32
C PHE A 55 -4.00 10.38 8.39
N PHE A 56 -3.17 10.25 9.43
CA PHE A 56 -3.47 9.37 10.55
C PHE A 56 -4.78 9.76 11.26
N MET A 57 -5.01 11.07 11.45
CA MET A 57 -6.26 11.59 12.01
C MET A 57 -7.45 11.34 11.06
N ALA A 58 -7.33 11.71 9.78
CA ALA A 58 -8.40 11.54 8.79
C ALA A 58 -8.80 10.06 8.63
N SER A 59 -7.82 9.17 8.48
CA SER A 59 -8.06 7.72 8.37
C SER A 59 -8.71 7.13 9.62
N SER A 60 -8.56 7.76 10.79
CA SER A 60 -9.19 7.30 12.04
C SER A 60 -10.73 7.39 11.99
N LEU A 61 -11.30 8.24 11.14
CA LEU A 61 -12.74 8.38 10.95
C LEU A 61 -13.36 7.23 10.14
N LEU A 62 -12.54 6.44 9.45
CA LEU A 62 -13.01 5.30 8.66
C LEU A 62 -13.40 4.09 9.55
N PRO A 63 -14.35 3.24 9.10
CA PRO A 63 -14.59 1.93 9.69
C PRO A 63 -13.32 1.08 9.75
N ARG A 64 -13.24 0.15 10.71
CA ARG A 64 -12.02 -0.60 11.06
C ARG A 64 -11.28 -1.20 9.86
N GLU A 65 -11.98 -1.91 8.98
CA GLU A 65 -11.36 -2.58 7.83
C GLU A 65 -10.85 -1.58 6.79
N LYS A 66 -11.65 -0.56 6.46
CA LYS A 66 -11.23 0.52 5.55
C LYS A 66 -10.05 1.31 6.12
N ARG A 67 -10.04 1.56 7.43
CA ARG A 67 -8.92 2.22 8.13
C ARG A 67 -7.63 1.42 8.02
N ARG A 68 -7.70 0.10 8.17
CA ARG A 68 -6.54 -0.81 8.02
C ARG A 68 -6.00 -0.75 6.60
N GLY A 69 -6.86 -0.93 5.60
CA GLY A 69 -6.48 -0.85 4.19
C GLY A 69 -5.87 0.51 3.82
N ALA A 70 -6.49 1.61 4.25
CA ALA A 70 -5.99 2.96 3.98
C ALA A 70 -4.60 3.21 4.58
N ARG A 71 -4.34 2.71 5.79
CA ARG A 71 -3.02 2.84 6.45
C ARG A 71 -1.97 1.93 5.83
N ALA A 72 -2.35 0.73 5.40
CA ALA A 72 -1.45 -0.16 4.66
C ALA A 72 -1.04 0.45 3.32
N LEU A 73 -2.00 0.99 2.57
CA LEU A 73 -1.73 1.70 1.31
C LEU A 73 -0.83 2.92 1.53
N TYR A 74 -1.10 3.73 2.55
CA TYR A 74 -0.24 4.87 2.87
C TYR A 74 1.18 4.44 3.22
N ALA A 75 1.34 3.41 4.07
CA ALA A 75 2.66 2.89 4.43
C ALA A 75 3.42 2.36 3.21
N PHE A 76 2.73 1.66 2.29
CA PHE A 76 3.31 1.22 1.02
C PHE A 76 3.83 2.40 0.19
N CYS A 77 2.99 3.40 -0.06
CA CYS A 77 3.39 4.59 -0.82
C CYS A 77 4.59 5.29 -0.15
N ARG A 78 4.56 5.42 1.17
CA ARG A 78 5.64 6.07 1.92
C ARG A 78 6.99 5.36 1.76
N VAL A 79 7.00 4.02 1.80
CA VAL A 79 8.22 3.23 1.57
C VAL A 79 8.73 3.42 0.15
N CYS A 80 7.85 3.44 -0.85
CA CYS A 80 8.23 3.73 -2.23
C CYS A 80 8.83 5.13 -2.37
N ASP A 81 8.21 6.14 -1.75
CA ASP A 81 8.69 7.52 -1.76
C ASP A 81 10.08 7.61 -1.10
N ASP A 82 10.29 6.97 0.05
CA ASP A 82 11.60 6.93 0.72
C ASP A 82 12.68 6.29 -0.15
N ILE A 83 12.35 5.21 -0.86
CA ILE A 83 13.28 4.58 -1.80
C ILE A 83 13.65 5.54 -2.93
N VAL A 84 12.74 6.40 -3.39
CA VAL A 84 13.02 7.33 -4.50
C VAL A 84 13.74 8.59 -4.00
N ASP A 85 13.36 9.10 -2.83
CA ASP A 85 13.82 10.38 -2.28
C ASP A 85 15.17 10.29 -1.59
N GLU A 86 15.52 9.17 -0.95
CA GLU A 86 16.80 8.99 -0.23
C GLU A 86 17.99 8.60 -1.13
N GLN A 87 17.85 8.81 -2.44
CA GLN A 87 18.82 8.44 -3.45
C GLN A 87 19.99 9.45 -3.56
N ILE A 88 21.23 8.91 -3.59
CA ILE A 88 22.46 9.71 -3.76
C ILE A 88 22.63 10.11 -5.24
N PRO A 89 23.13 11.31 -5.57
CA PRO A 89 23.39 11.68 -6.96
C PRO A 89 24.17 10.60 -7.73
N GLY A 90 23.58 10.12 -8.83
CA GLY A 90 24.13 9.02 -9.65
C GLY A 90 23.54 7.63 -9.38
N SER A 91 22.62 7.49 -8.42
CA SER A 91 21.88 6.24 -8.20
C SER A 91 20.73 6.04 -9.19
N ASP A 92 20.28 4.79 -9.33
CA ASP A 92 19.11 4.40 -10.12
C ASP A 92 17.91 4.05 -9.22
N PRO A 93 16.93 4.96 -9.05
CA PRO A 93 15.74 4.71 -8.24
C PRO A 93 14.85 3.60 -8.81
N VAL A 94 14.84 3.41 -10.14
CA VAL A 94 14.05 2.36 -10.79
C VAL A 94 14.62 0.98 -10.43
N ALA A 95 15.94 0.85 -10.45
CA ALA A 95 16.60 -0.38 -10.01
C ALA A 95 16.39 -0.62 -8.50
N ALA A 96 16.38 0.42 -7.66
CA ALA A 96 16.11 0.29 -6.23
C ALA A 96 14.69 -0.19 -5.94
N LEU A 97 13.68 0.40 -6.58
CA LEU A 97 12.29 -0.03 -6.50
C LEU A 97 12.09 -1.45 -7.04
N SER A 98 12.77 -1.80 -8.13
CA SER A 98 12.70 -3.15 -8.71
C SER A 98 13.25 -4.20 -7.72
N ARG A 99 14.40 -3.93 -7.09
CA ARG A 99 14.94 -4.82 -6.05
C ARG A 99 14.01 -4.97 -4.86
N TRP A 100 13.41 -3.88 -4.39
CA TRP A 100 12.47 -3.92 -3.27
C TRP A 100 11.21 -4.73 -3.60
N ARG A 101 10.70 -4.59 -4.83
CA ARG A 101 9.60 -5.42 -5.34
C ARG A 101 9.99 -6.90 -5.36
N ASP A 102 11.16 -7.24 -5.89
CA ASP A 102 11.60 -8.63 -6.02
C ASP A 102 11.84 -9.31 -4.65
N GLN A 103 12.17 -8.55 -3.61
CA GLN A 103 12.27 -9.05 -2.22
C GLN A 103 10.91 -9.27 -1.54
N SER A 104 9.84 -8.71 -2.11
CA SER A 104 8.49 -8.74 -1.54
C SER A 104 7.60 -9.82 -2.17
N HIS A 105 8.12 -10.57 -3.14
CA HIS A 105 7.48 -11.72 -3.81
C HIS A 105 7.98 -13.05 -3.23
#